data_AF-A0A800AXW7-F1
#
_entry.id   AF-A0A800AXW7-F1
#
_cell.length_a   1.000
_cell.length_b   1.000
_cell.length_c   1.000
_cell.angle_alpha   90.00
_cell.angle_beta   90.00
_cell.angle_gamma   90.00
#
_symmetry.space_group_name_H-M   'P 1'
#
loop_
_entity.id
_entity.type
_entity.pdbx_description
1 polymer ?
#
loop_
_entity_poly.entity_id
_entity_poly.type
_entity_poly.pdbx_seq_one_letter_code
_entity_poly.pdbx_strand_id
1 'polypeptide(L)'
;MEFFVLILSVIIGSISVLITKPSKKFIQILLTFSGAYLLSVTILHLLPEVYEMNTKNIGLFILFGILIQSILENFSKGVEHGHVHVHKHVEKVPWLLLISLGLHAFFEGIPLSNEHNHSLLWAIFIHKIPISIVLTTFLIQSKFKNIVIISIVILFALMTPLGFFISNTVYIFTKYLTELTAIIIGIFLHISTIILFETSENHSFNFKKLIAILLGFAITWVSL
;
A
#
# COMPACT_ATOMS: atom_id res chain seq x y z
N MET A 1 -15.79 -10.81 -6.31
CA MET A 1 -15.37 -9.74 -7.27
C MET A 1 -14.03 -9.13 -6.86
N GLU A 2 -13.84 -8.95 -5.55
CA GLU A 2 -12.70 -8.38 -4.82
C GLU A 2 -11.37 -8.99 -5.26
N PHE A 3 -11.24 -10.32 -5.28
CA PHE A 3 -10.03 -11.02 -5.73
C PHE A 3 -9.56 -10.56 -7.11
N PHE A 4 -10.49 -10.45 -8.05
CA PHE A 4 -10.20 -10.03 -9.42
C PHE A 4 -9.74 -8.58 -9.46
N VAL A 5 -10.44 -7.68 -8.76
CA VAL A 5 -10.08 -6.25 -8.67
C VAL A 5 -8.67 -6.07 -8.08
N LEU A 6 -8.37 -6.77 -6.98
CA LEU A 6 -7.07 -6.72 -6.32
C LEU A 6 -5.93 -7.22 -7.21
N ILE A 7 -6.10 -8.36 -7.87
CA ILE A 7 -5.09 -8.90 -8.80
C ILE A 7 -4.92 -7.97 -10.01
N LEU A 8 -6.03 -7.47 -10.55
CA LEU A 8 -6.04 -6.59 -11.71
C LEU A 8 -5.28 -5.29 -11.45
N SER A 9 -5.38 -4.71 -10.25
CA SER A 9 -4.65 -3.49 -9.87
C SER A 9 -3.12 -3.64 -10.04
N VAL A 10 -2.57 -4.79 -9.62
CA VAL A 10 -1.14 -5.09 -9.72
C VAL A 10 -0.74 -5.36 -11.17
N ILE A 11 -1.59 -6.06 -11.93
CA ILE A 11 -1.35 -6.30 -13.37
C ILE A 11 -1.33 -4.97 -14.13
N ILE A 12 -2.31 -4.09 -13.91
CA ILE A 12 -2.39 -2.77 -14.56
C ILE A 12 -1.12 -1.97 -14.28
N GLY A 13 -0.72 -1.84 -13.02
CA GLY A 13 0.48 -1.09 -12.68
C GLY A 13 1.75 -1.72 -13.29
N SER A 14 1.90 -3.04 -13.22
CA SER A 14 3.07 -3.75 -13.78
C SER A 14 3.17 -3.62 -15.31
N ILE A 15 2.06 -3.82 -16.04
CA ILE A 15 2.01 -3.66 -17.50
C ILE A 15 2.27 -2.22 -17.90
N SER A 16 1.76 -1.24 -17.14
CA SER A 16 1.97 0.18 -17.44
C SER A 16 3.45 0.57 -17.49
N VAL A 17 4.32 -0.09 -16.71
CA VAL A 17 5.76 0.14 -16.74
C VAL A 17 6.37 -0.24 -18.09
N LEU A 18 5.90 -1.34 -18.69
CA LEU A 18 6.41 -1.84 -19.98
C LEU A 18 6.05 -0.90 -21.13
N ILE A 19 4.90 -0.22 -21.02
CA ILE A 19 4.38 0.70 -22.04
C ILE A 19 4.96 2.11 -21.88
N THR A 20 4.93 2.64 -20.66
CA THR A 20 5.14 4.07 -20.41
C THR A 20 6.54 4.43 -19.90
N LYS A 21 7.27 3.47 -19.31
CA LYS A 21 8.59 3.69 -18.67
C LYS A 21 8.60 4.96 -17.80
N PRO A 22 7.76 5.01 -16.74
CA PRO A 22 7.45 6.26 -16.05
C PRO A 22 8.69 6.87 -15.38
N SER A 23 8.80 8.20 -15.43
CA SER A 23 9.89 8.92 -14.77
C SER A 23 9.74 8.88 -13.23
N LYS A 24 10.86 8.95 -12.49
CA LYS A 24 10.87 9.00 -11.01
C LYS A 24 9.94 10.09 -10.46
N LYS A 25 9.92 11.27 -11.09
CA LYS A 25 9.06 12.39 -10.68
C LYS A 25 7.57 12.08 -10.86
N PHE A 26 7.21 11.41 -11.94
CA PHE A 26 5.82 10.98 -12.16
C PHE A 26 5.39 9.93 -11.12
N ILE A 27 6.25 8.94 -10.86
CA ILE A 27 6.02 7.92 -9.82
C ILE A 27 5.81 8.59 -8.45
N GLN A 28 6.64 9.55 -8.07
CA GLN A 28 6.48 10.28 -6.80
C GLN A 28 5.16 11.04 -6.70
N ILE A 29 4.72 11.71 -7.76
CA ILE A 29 3.41 12.41 -7.78
C ILE A 29 2.27 11.40 -7.65
N LEU A 30 2.36 10.29 -8.37
CA LEU A 30 1.36 9.22 -8.35
C LEU A 30 1.27 8.56 -6.96
N LEU A 31 2.41 8.29 -6.32
CA LEU A 31 2.48 7.82 -4.94
C LEU A 31 1.88 8.85 -3.98
N THR A 32 2.21 10.14 -4.13
CA THR A 32 1.66 11.22 -3.30
C THR A 32 0.13 11.25 -3.37
N PHE A 33 -0.44 11.19 -4.59
CA PHE A 33 -1.89 11.09 -4.79
C PHE A 33 -2.48 9.87 -4.09
N SER A 34 -1.89 8.70 -4.31
CA SER A 34 -2.37 7.45 -3.73
C SER A 34 -2.28 7.43 -2.20
N GLY A 35 -1.17 7.93 -1.63
CA GLY A 35 -0.98 8.03 -0.19
C GLY A 35 -1.99 8.99 0.45
N ALA A 36 -2.32 10.10 -0.22
CA ALA A 36 -3.38 11.01 0.20
C ALA A 36 -4.77 10.34 0.16
N TYR A 37 -5.07 9.62 -0.91
CA TYR A 37 -6.35 8.89 -1.05
C TYR A 37 -6.50 7.84 0.06
N LEU A 38 -5.47 7.02 0.30
CA LEU A 38 -5.47 6.01 1.35
C LEU A 38 -5.56 6.63 2.75
N LEU A 39 -4.85 7.74 3.01
CA LEU A 39 -4.91 8.48 4.27
C LEU A 39 -6.33 8.98 4.54
N SER A 40 -6.95 9.57 3.53
CA SER A 40 -8.29 10.12 3.63
C SER A 40 -9.31 9.03 3.92
N VAL A 41 -9.25 7.89 3.23
CA VAL A 41 -10.14 6.73 3.52
C VAL A 41 -9.91 6.22 4.94
N THR A 42 -8.64 6.18 5.37
CA THR A 42 -8.30 5.76 6.73
C THR A 42 -8.92 6.69 7.78
N ILE A 43 -8.83 8.01 7.61
CA ILE A 43 -9.31 9.00 8.58
C ILE A 43 -10.83 9.16 8.53
N LEU A 44 -11.42 9.19 7.35
CA LEU A 44 -12.84 9.53 7.17
C LEU A 44 -13.76 8.31 7.28
N HIS A 45 -13.25 7.10 7.06
CA HIS A 45 -14.05 5.87 7.03
C HIS A 45 -13.61 4.87 8.10
N LEU A 46 -12.38 4.34 8.00
CA LEU A 46 -11.94 3.25 8.87
C LEU A 46 -11.79 3.65 10.33
N LEU A 47 -11.21 4.83 10.59
CA LEU A 47 -10.95 5.29 11.95
C LEU A 47 -12.25 5.52 12.74
N PRO A 48 -13.29 6.21 12.23
CA PRO A 48 -14.59 6.28 12.89
C PRO A 48 -15.18 4.90 13.16
N GLU A 49 -15.19 4.03 12.15
CA GLU A 49 -15.79 2.69 12.22
C GLU A 49 -15.22 1.86 13.38
N VAL A 50 -13.90 1.81 13.56
CA VAL A 50 -13.30 1.01 14.64
C VAL A 50 -13.56 1.57 16.04
N TYR A 51 -13.82 2.88 16.17
CA TYR A 51 -14.12 3.50 17.46
C TYR A 51 -15.59 3.36 17.88
N GLU A 52 -16.51 3.10 16.94
CA GLU A 52 -17.92 2.80 17.27
C GLU A 52 -18.10 1.44 17.96
N MET A 53 -17.13 0.53 17.80
CA MET A 53 -17.20 -0.87 18.26
C MET A 53 -16.97 -1.07 19.78
N ASN A 54 -16.89 0.01 20.58
CA ASN A 54 -16.78 0.02 22.06
C ASN A 54 -15.60 -0.79 22.66
N THR A 55 -14.54 -1.04 21.90
CA THR A 55 -13.32 -1.73 22.36
C THR A 55 -12.34 -0.73 22.99
N LYS A 56 -11.99 -0.95 24.27
CA LYS A 56 -11.22 0.03 25.09
C LYS A 56 -9.76 0.26 24.65
N ASN A 57 -9.24 -0.53 23.71
CA ASN A 57 -7.81 -0.58 23.37
C ASN A 57 -7.49 -0.27 21.89
N ILE A 58 -8.44 0.26 21.10
CA ILE A 58 -8.24 0.53 19.66
C ILE A 58 -7.00 1.39 19.40
N GLY A 59 -6.79 2.45 20.18
CA GLY A 59 -5.60 3.30 20.04
C GLY A 59 -4.28 2.52 20.21
N LEU A 60 -4.22 1.52 21.09
CA LEU A 60 -3.03 0.68 21.27
C LEU A 60 -2.77 -0.21 20.05
N PHE A 61 -3.82 -0.76 19.44
CA PHE A 61 -3.70 -1.54 18.21
C PHE A 61 -3.23 -0.67 17.04
N ILE A 62 -3.73 0.57 16.92
CA ILE A 62 -3.24 1.53 15.92
C ILE A 62 -1.74 1.82 16.12
N LEU A 63 -1.32 2.11 17.35
CA LEU A 63 0.11 2.33 17.66
C LEU A 63 0.96 1.10 17.32
N PHE A 64 0.45 -0.10 17.60
CA PHE A 64 1.12 -1.34 17.25
C PHE A 64 1.25 -1.52 15.73
N GLY A 65 0.22 -1.14 14.97
CA GLY A 65 0.27 -1.10 13.51
C GLY A 65 1.35 -0.18 12.95
N ILE A 66 1.49 1.03 13.50
CA ILE A 66 2.56 1.96 13.14
C ILE A 66 3.93 1.33 13.40
N LEU A 67 4.11 0.68 14.56
CA LEU A 67 5.37 -0.01 14.90
C LEU A 67 5.68 -1.15 13.93
N ILE A 68 4.69 -2.00 13.61
CA ILE A 68 4.85 -3.09 12.64
C ILE A 68 5.32 -2.51 11.30
N GLN A 69 4.62 -1.49 10.79
CA GLN A 69 4.94 -0.94 9.48
C GLN A 69 6.31 -0.24 9.46
N SER A 70 6.69 0.45 10.53
CA SER A 70 8.03 1.04 10.67
C SER A 70 9.13 -0.02 10.62
N ILE A 71 8.91 -1.20 11.21
CA ILE A 71 9.85 -2.33 11.12
C ILE A 71 9.91 -2.89 9.69
N LEU A 72 8.76 -3.09 9.05
CA LEU A 72 8.69 -3.56 7.67
C LEU A 72 9.42 -2.59 6.72
N GLU A 73 9.17 -1.29 6.85
CA GLU A 73 9.82 -0.27 6.05
C GLU A 73 11.36 -0.32 6.11
N ASN A 74 11.93 -0.54 7.28
CA ASN A 74 13.37 -0.70 7.44
C ASN A 74 13.93 -1.87 6.60
N PHE A 75 13.14 -2.93 6.41
CA PHE A 75 13.49 -4.04 5.52
C PHE A 75 13.20 -3.76 4.04
N SER A 76 12.20 -2.93 3.72
CA SER A 76 11.88 -2.53 2.35
C SER A 76 12.80 -1.43 1.79
N LYS A 77 13.60 -0.79 2.65
CA LYS A 77 14.51 0.33 2.31
C LYS A 77 13.78 1.49 1.60
N GLY A 78 12.50 1.68 1.93
CA GLY A 78 11.69 2.76 1.37
C GLY A 78 11.34 2.64 -0.12
N VAL A 79 11.42 1.43 -0.69
CA VAL A 79 10.97 1.18 -2.07
C VAL A 79 9.47 1.49 -2.23
N GLU A 80 8.66 1.30 -1.19
CA GLU A 80 7.23 1.62 -1.17
C GLU A 80 6.92 3.10 -1.51
N HIS A 81 7.84 4.01 -1.23
CA HIS A 81 7.69 5.45 -1.44
C HIS A 81 8.53 5.98 -2.62
N GLY A 82 9.13 5.08 -3.42
CA GLY A 82 9.86 5.44 -4.65
C GLY A 82 11.32 5.86 -4.46
N HIS A 83 11.90 5.66 -3.27
CA HIS A 83 13.31 5.90 -2.99
C HIS A 83 14.16 4.68 -3.37
N VAL A 84 14.42 4.51 -4.67
CA VAL A 84 15.27 3.41 -5.14
C VAL A 84 16.69 3.90 -5.41
N HIS A 85 17.60 3.73 -4.45
CA HIS A 85 19.03 3.94 -4.65
C HIS A 85 19.68 2.71 -5.32
N VAL A 86 19.46 2.51 -6.62
CA VAL A 86 20.17 1.49 -7.41
C VAL A 86 21.57 2.02 -7.76
N HIS A 87 22.51 1.97 -6.82
CA HIS A 87 23.92 2.31 -7.09
C HIS A 87 24.84 1.09 -7.11
N LYS A 88 24.32 -0.11 -6.91
CA LYS A 88 25.08 -1.37 -7.04
C LYS A 88 24.27 -2.37 -7.82
N HIS A 89 24.93 -3.13 -8.71
CA HIS A 89 24.37 -4.33 -9.29
C HIS A 89 23.88 -5.26 -8.16
N VAL A 90 22.57 -5.39 -8.02
CA VAL A 90 21.96 -6.33 -7.08
C VAL A 90 21.92 -7.69 -7.77
N GLU A 91 22.96 -8.50 -7.58
CA GLU A 91 23.07 -9.81 -8.23
C GLU A 91 22.09 -10.86 -7.67
N LYS A 92 21.50 -10.61 -6.48
CA LYS A 92 20.61 -11.54 -5.77
C LYS A 92 19.26 -10.89 -5.46
N VAL A 93 18.19 -11.67 -5.55
CA VAL A 93 16.84 -11.24 -5.19
C VAL A 93 16.82 -10.71 -3.75
N PRO A 94 16.32 -9.48 -3.50
CA PRO A 94 16.30 -8.89 -2.17
C PRO A 94 15.13 -9.44 -1.36
N TRP A 95 15.27 -10.66 -0.84
CA TRP A 95 14.19 -11.36 -0.14
C TRP A 95 13.58 -10.59 1.03
N LEU A 96 14.39 -9.86 1.81
CA LEU A 96 13.87 -9.02 2.91
C LEU A 96 12.89 -7.96 2.42
N LEU A 97 13.21 -7.31 1.30
CA LEU A 97 12.32 -6.32 0.68
C LEU A 97 11.03 -6.99 0.19
N LEU A 98 11.12 -8.14 -0.48
CA LEU A 98 9.95 -8.84 -1.01
C LEU A 98 9.04 -9.38 0.10
N ILE A 99 9.63 -9.92 1.17
CA ILE A 99 8.88 -10.41 2.33
C ILE A 99 8.20 -9.23 3.02
N SER A 100 8.92 -8.12 3.23
CA SER A 100 8.35 -6.92 3.82
C SER A 100 7.16 -6.40 3.02
N LEU A 101 7.36 -6.19 1.72
CA LEU A 101 6.33 -5.67 0.82
C LEU A 101 5.15 -6.64 0.70
N GLY A 102 5.43 -7.95 0.73
CA GLY A 102 4.43 -8.99 0.72
C GLY A 102 3.58 -9.01 2.00
N LEU A 103 4.21 -8.90 3.18
CA LEU A 103 3.50 -8.80 4.46
C LEU A 103 2.67 -7.54 4.55
N HIS A 104 3.24 -6.40 4.14
CA HIS A 104 2.50 -5.16 4.01
C HIS A 104 1.25 -5.38 3.15
N ALA A 105 1.38 -5.89 1.92
CA ALA A 105 0.26 -6.16 1.02
C ALA A 105 -0.75 -7.18 1.57
N PHE A 106 -0.28 -8.18 2.30
CA PHE A 106 -1.12 -9.14 2.98
C PHE A 106 -2.00 -8.46 4.03
N PHE A 107 -1.42 -7.62 4.89
CA PHE A 107 -2.17 -6.92 5.94
C PHE A 107 -3.25 -6.00 5.37
N GLU A 108 -2.99 -5.32 4.25
CA GLU A 108 -4.00 -4.46 3.63
C GLU A 108 -5.27 -5.20 3.20
N GLY A 109 -5.16 -6.51 2.90
CA GLY A 109 -6.30 -7.31 2.47
C GLY A 109 -7.26 -7.71 3.59
N ILE A 110 -6.81 -7.69 4.85
CA ILE A 110 -7.58 -8.18 6.00
C ILE A 110 -8.87 -7.38 6.26
N PRO A 111 -8.90 -6.03 6.27
CA PRO A 111 -10.10 -5.27 6.65
C PRO A 111 -11.20 -5.31 5.58
N LEU A 112 -10.89 -5.85 4.39
CA LEU A 112 -11.87 -6.05 3.31
C LEU A 112 -12.91 -7.12 3.65
N SER A 113 -12.67 -7.99 4.63
CA SER A 113 -13.66 -8.98 5.09
C SER A 113 -14.87 -8.35 5.76
N ASN A 114 -14.81 -7.06 6.11
CA ASN A 114 -15.94 -6.35 6.66
C ASN A 114 -16.89 -5.90 5.52
N GLU A 115 -18.18 -6.27 5.61
CA GLU A 115 -19.16 -6.14 4.51
C GLU A 115 -19.44 -4.68 4.10
N HIS A 116 -19.10 -3.70 4.94
CA HIS A 116 -19.34 -2.28 4.69
C HIS A 116 -18.19 -1.55 3.94
N ASN A 117 -17.15 -2.26 3.51
CA ASN A 117 -15.90 -1.67 3.06
C ASN A 117 -15.70 -1.62 1.52
N HIS A 118 -16.73 -1.27 0.76
CA HIS A 118 -16.60 -1.10 -0.70
C HIS A 118 -15.64 0.04 -1.07
N SER A 119 -15.68 1.16 -0.35
CA SER A 119 -14.78 2.29 -0.57
C SER A 119 -13.33 1.94 -0.26
N LEU A 120 -13.09 1.04 0.71
CA LEU A 120 -11.76 0.51 1.01
C LEU A 120 -11.21 -0.35 -0.13
N LEU A 121 -12.04 -1.16 -0.79
CA LEU A 121 -11.60 -1.96 -1.95
C LEU A 121 -11.02 -1.06 -3.05
N TRP A 122 -11.69 0.05 -3.34
CA TRP A 122 -11.21 1.03 -4.31
C TRP A 122 -9.98 1.81 -3.83
N ALA A 123 -9.88 2.12 -2.52
CA ALA A 123 -8.68 2.64 -1.88
C ALA A 123 -7.45 1.77 -2.14
N ILE A 124 -7.59 0.48 -1.85
CA ILE A 124 -6.52 -0.49 -2.05
C ILE A 124 -6.23 -0.67 -3.54
N PHE A 125 -7.24 -0.73 -4.40
CA PHE A 125 -7.05 -0.81 -5.86
C PHE A 125 -6.20 0.36 -6.38
N ILE A 126 -6.56 1.58 -6.02
CA ILE A 126 -5.84 2.80 -6.42
C ILE A 126 -4.42 2.80 -5.83
N HIS A 127 -4.23 2.27 -4.62
CA HIS A 127 -2.94 2.20 -3.95
C HIS A 127 -1.98 1.14 -4.51
N LYS A 128 -2.51 0.01 -4.99
CA LYS A 128 -1.70 -1.07 -5.55
C LYS A 128 -1.12 -0.75 -6.92
N ILE A 129 -1.77 0.10 -7.71
CA ILE A 129 -1.25 0.50 -9.04
C ILE A 129 0.13 1.19 -8.89
N PRO A 130 0.30 2.25 -8.09
CA PRO A 130 1.60 2.89 -7.91
C PRO A 130 2.66 1.98 -7.29
N ILE A 131 2.31 1.19 -6.28
CA ILE A 131 3.28 0.27 -5.64
C ILE A 131 3.77 -0.80 -6.63
N SER A 132 2.87 -1.36 -7.43
CA SER A 132 3.26 -2.35 -8.45
C SER A 132 4.09 -1.74 -9.58
N ILE A 133 3.85 -0.46 -9.93
CA ILE A 133 4.74 0.31 -10.80
C ILE A 133 6.14 0.40 -10.20
N VAL A 134 6.26 0.75 -8.91
CA VAL A 134 7.56 0.88 -8.24
C VAL A 134 8.28 -0.46 -8.16
N LEU A 135 7.61 -1.53 -7.72
CA LEU A 135 8.18 -2.88 -7.66
C LEU A 135 8.66 -3.34 -9.03
N THR A 136 7.83 -3.22 -10.06
CA THR A 136 8.18 -3.65 -11.42
C THR A 136 9.34 -2.82 -11.99
N THR A 137 9.34 -1.50 -11.77
CA THR A 137 10.44 -0.62 -12.18
C THR A 137 11.74 -1.03 -11.50
N PHE A 138 11.71 -1.30 -10.19
CA PHE A 138 12.86 -1.76 -9.41
C PHE A 138 13.42 -3.09 -9.95
N LEU A 139 12.55 -4.07 -10.22
CA LEU A 139 12.96 -5.38 -10.72
C LEU A 139 13.60 -5.30 -12.12
N ILE A 140 13.04 -4.48 -13.01
CA ILE A 140 13.57 -4.23 -14.35
C ILE A 140 14.93 -3.51 -14.27
N GLN A 141 15.03 -2.45 -13.46
CA GLN A 141 16.27 -1.69 -13.29
C GLN A 141 17.38 -2.51 -12.64
N SER A 142 17.03 -3.49 -11.81
CA SER A 142 17.95 -4.46 -11.22
C SER A 142 18.43 -5.53 -12.22
N LYS A 143 17.97 -5.49 -13.48
CA LYS A 143 18.32 -6.41 -14.57
C LYS A 143 18.02 -7.89 -14.26
N PHE A 144 16.97 -8.17 -13.48
CA PHE A 144 16.51 -9.54 -13.28
C PHE A 144 15.94 -10.12 -14.58
N LYS A 145 16.00 -11.45 -14.74
CA LYS A 145 15.39 -12.15 -15.88
C LYS A 145 13.86 -12.02 -15.83
N ASN A 146 13.22 -11.90 -17.00
CA ASN A 146 11.76 -11.73 -17.10
C ASN A 146 10.96 -12.77 -16.30
N ILE A 147 11.40 -14.04 -16.28
CA ILE A 147 10.73 -15.09 -15.50
C ILE A 147 10.71 -14.76 -14.00
N VAL A 148 11.81 -14.23 -13.45
CA VAL A 148 11.91 -13.83 -12.04
C VAL A 148 11.01 -12.63 -11.76
N ILE A 149 10.99 -11.64 -12.66
CA ILE A 149 10.13 -10.46 -12.53
C ILE A 149 8.65 -10.89 -12.49
N ILE A 150 8.23 -11.71 -13.45
CA ILE A 150 6.86 -12.21 -13.55
C ILE A 150 6.49 -13.03 -12.30
N SER A 151 7.36 -13.93 -11.86
CA SER A 151 7.11 -14.73 -10.64
C SER A 151 6.93 -13.85 -9.40
N ILE A 152 7.80 -12.85 -9.21
CA ILE A 152 7.70 -11.94 -8.06
C ILE A 152 6.42 -11.10 -8.13
N VAL A 153 6.07 -10.56 -9.30
CA VAL A 153 4.85 -9.77 -9.49
C VAL A 153 3.60 -10.61 -9.23
N ILE A 154 3.57 -11.86 -9.69
CA ILE A 154 2.45 -12.79 -9.42
C ILE A 154 2.35 -13.06 -7.92
N LEU A 155 3.46 -13.38 -7.25
CA LEU A 155 3.46 -13.60 -5.80
C LEU A 155 2.95 -12.37 -5.06
N PHE A 156 3.40 -11.18 -5.44
CA PHE A 156 2.93 -9.93 -4.86
C PHE A 156 1.43 -9.68 -5.10
N ALA A 157 0.93 -9.95 -6.32
CA ALA A 157 -0.48 -9.81 -6.67
C ALA A 157 -1.40 -10.71 -5.83
N LEU A 158 -0.90 -11.84 -5.34
CA LEU A 158 -1.65 -12.79 -4.53
C LEU A 158 -1.69 -12.43 -3.04
N MET A 159 -0.82 -11.56 -2.53
CA MET A 159 -0.73 -11.29 -1.09
C MET A 159 -1.99 -10.61 -0.54
N THR A 160 -2.51 -9.57 -1.21
CA THR A 160 -3.72 -8.86 -0.76
C THR A 160 -4.97 -9.76 -0.82
N PRO A 161 -5.25 -10.48 -1.93
CA PRO A 161 -6.32 -11.48 -1.95
C PRO A 161 -6.15 -12.58 -0.89
N LEU A 162 -4.92 -12.98 -0.58
CA LEU A 162 -4.65 -13.95 0.48
C LEU A 162 -5.01 -13.39 1.87
N GLY A 163 -4.67 -12.14 2.15
CA GLY A 163 -5.10 -11.45 3.38
C GLY A 163 -6.61 -11.41 3.55
N PHE A 164 -7.31 -11.03 2.48
CA PHE A 164 -8.78 -11.02 2.43
C PHE A 164 -9.37 -12.42 2.65
N PHE A 165 -8.83 -13.43 1.96
CA PHE A 165 -9.28 -14.81 2.07
C PHE A 165 -9.12 -15.37 3.48
N ILE A 166 -7.92 -15.20 4.08
CA ILE A 166 -7.63 -15.67 5.43
C ILE A 166 -8.53 -14.97 6.45
N SER A 167 -8.74 -13.65 6.28
CA SER A 167 -9.58 -12.87 7.20
C SER A 167 -11.02 -13.38 7.25
N ASN A 168 -11.58 -13.78 6.10
CA ASN A 168 -12.93 -14.33 6.02
C ASN A 168 -13.05 -15.79 6.48
N THR A 169 -11.99 -16.58 6.33
CA THR A 169 -12.09 -18.05 6.49
C THR A 169 -11.64 -18.52 7.88
N VAL A 170 -10.65 -17.85 8.47
CA VAL A 170 -10.04 -18.30 9.73
C VAL A 170 -10.69 -17.59 10.91
N TYR A 171 -11.30 -18.37 11.81
CA TYR A 171 -12.07 -17.88 12.95
C TYR A 171 -11.33 -16.85 13.83
N ILE A 172 -10.01 -16.95 13.98
CA ILE A 172 -9.25 -15.98 14.79
C ILE A 172 -9.26 -14.58 14.16
N PHE A 173 -9.24 -14.49 12.82
CA PHE A 173 -9.27 -13.20 12.13
C PHE A 173 -10.67 -12.58 12.16
N THR A 174 -11.73 -13.39 11.97
CA THR A 174 -13.10 -12.89 12.07
C THR A 174 -13.44 -12.45 13.50
N LYS A 175 -12.99 -13.19 14.52
CA LYS A 175 -13.21 -12.85 15.94
C LYS A 175 -12.55 -11.53 16.36
N TYR A 176 -11.37 -11.21 15.84
CA TYR A 176 -10.58 -10.03 16.20
C TYR A 176 -10.49 -9.03 15.04
N LEU A 177 -11.50 -8.99 14.16
CA LEU A 177 -11.46 -8.18 12.95
C LEU A 177 -11.31 -6.68 13.26
N THR A 178 -11.93 -6.19 14.33
CA THR A 178 -11.82 -4.80 14.77
C THR A 178 -10.41 -4.43 15.19
N GLU A 179 -9.78 -5.27 16.01
CA GLU A 179 -8.42 -5.07 16.51
C GLU A 179 -7.41 -5.18 15.38
N LEU A 180 -7.59 -6.13 14.47
CA LEU A 180 -6.77 -6.26 13.26
C LEU A 180 -6.95 -5.06 12.34
N THR A 181 -8.17 -4.58 12.15
CA THR A 181 -8.46 -3.36 11.38
C THR A 181 -7.79 -2.14 12.01
N ALA A 182 -7.79 -2.04 13.35
CA ALA A 182 -7.07 -0.99 14.07
C ALA A 182 -5.54 -1.06 13.85
N ILE A 183 -4.95 -2.25 13.85
CA ILE A 183 -3.53 -2.43 13.44
C ILE A 183 -3.33 -1.93 12.01
N ILE A 184 -4.24 -2.24 11.10
CA ILE A 184 -4.09 -1.90 9.67
C ILE A 184 -4.30 -0.40 9.43
N ILE A 185 -5.17 0.26 10.20
CA ILE A 185 -5.25 1.72 10.26
C ILE A 185 -3.88 2.31 10.63
N GLY A 186 -3.20 1.75 11.65
CA GLY A 186 -1.84 2.15 12.01
C GLY A 186 -0.83 1.99 10.86
N ILE A 187 -0.91 0.87 10.15
CA ILE A 187 -0.09 0.60 8.96
C ILE A 187 -0.34 1.67 7.88
N PHE A 188 -1.60 1.94 7.54
CA PHE A 188 -1.97 2.94 6.54
C PHE A 188 -1.54 4.35 6.94
N LEU A 189 -1.75 4.75 8.20
CA LEU A 189 -1.31 6.05 8.71
C LEU A 189 0.21 6.23 8.54
N HIS A 190 1.00 5.21 8.89
CA HIS A 190 2.46 5.25 8.75
C HIS A 190 2.89 5.41 7.29
N ILE A 191 2.43 4.55 6.38
CA ILE A 191 2.82 4.61 4.97
C ILE A 191 2.37 5.91 4.32
N SER A 192 1.12 6.31 4.53
CA SER A 192 0.58 7.52 3.93
C SER A 192 1.35 8.76 4.39
N THR A 193 1.68 8.87 5.68
CA THR A 193 2.40 10.04 6.19
C THR A 193 3.83 10.10 5.65
N ILE A 194 4.53 8.98 5.55
CA ILE A 194 5.86 8.93 4.93
C ILE A 194 5.81 9.32 3.46
N ILE A 195 4.86 8.79 2.69
CA ILE A 195 4.69 9.16 1.29
C ILE A 195 4.45 10.66 1.12
N LEU A 196 3.61 11.25 1.98
CA LEU A 196 3.22 12.66 1.89
C LEU A 196 4.33 13.62 2.32
N PHE A 197 5.02 13.31 3.42
CA PHE A 197 5.91 14.26 4.09
C PHE A 197 7.40 13.99 3.82
N GLU A 198 7.82 12.75 3.60
CA GLU A 198 9.24 12.43 3.43
C GLU A 198 9.70 12.53 1.96
N THR A 199 8.79 12.36 0.99
CA THR A 199 9.16 12.41 -0.44
C THR A 199 9.51 13.82 -0.94
N SER A 200 9.47 14.88 -0.12
CA SER A 200 9.85 16.25 -0.50
C SER A 200 11.38 16.42 -0.55
N GLU A 201 12.00 16.00 -1.65
CA GLU A 201 13.39 16.34 -1.94
C GLU A 201 13.54 17.88 -2.02
N ASN A 202 14.40 18.48 -1.18
CA ASN A 202 14.86 19.88 -1.15
C ASN A 202 13.99 21.00 -0.53
N HIS A 203 12.99 20.72 0.32
CA HIS A 203 12.17 21.75 1.01
C HIS A 203 11.52 22.83 0.11
N SER A 204 11.61 22.70 -1.22
CA SER A 204 10.96 23.59 -2.18
C SER A 204 9.51 23.18 -2.35
N PHE A 205 8.59 24.13 -2.22
CA PHE A 205 7.17 23.89 -2.36
C PHE A 205 6.84 23.29 -3.74
N ASN A 206 6.31 22.06 -3.76
CA ASN A 206 5.93 21.36 -4.99
C ASN A 206 4.42 21.43 -5.20
N PHE A 207 3.98 22.43 -5.97
CA PHE A 207 2.56 22.66 -6.23
C PHE A 207 1.84 21.46 -6.88
N LYS A 208 2.55 20.68 -7.72
CA LYS A 208 1.97 19.46 -8.34
C LYS A 208 1.67 18.39 -7.29
N LYS A 209 2.53 18.26 -6.27
CA LYS A 209 2.26 17.36 -5.14
C LYS A 209 1.08 17.84 -4.31
N LEU A 210 1.00 19.15 -4.02
CA LEU A 210 -0.15 19.68 -3.31
C LEU A 210 -1.47 19.39 -4.04
N ILE A 211 -1.52 19.61 -5.36
CA ILE A 211 -2.70 19.26 -6.17
C ILE A 211 -3.01 17.77 -6.07
N ALA A 212 -2.00 16.90 -6.16
CA ALA A 212 -2.18 15.46 -6.02
C ALA A 212 -2.78 15.08 -4.65
N ILE A 213 -2.35 15.73 -3.58
CA ILE A 213 -2.90 15.53 -2.23
C ILE A 213 -4.37 15.96 -2.18
N LEU A 214 -4.66 17.19 -2.64
CA LEU A 214 -6.01 17.74 -2.63
C LEU A 214 -6.98 16.89 -3.47
N LEU A 215 -6.52 16.38 -4.62
CA LEU A 215 -7.31 15.46 -5.45
C LEU A 215 -7.57 14.14 -4.73
N GLY A 216 -6.56 13.56 -4.06
CA GLY A 216 -6.75 12.36 -3.25
C GLY A 216 -7.84 12.56 -2.19
N PHE A 217 -7.75 13.64 -1.41
CA PHE A 217 -8.74 13.96 -0.39
C PHE A 217 -10.14 14.21 -0.96
N ALA A 218 -10.23 14.99 -2.04
CA ALA A 218 -11.50 15.34 -2.67
C ALA A 218 -12.22 14.12 -3.26
N ILE A 219 -11.49 13.23 -3.94
CA ILE A 219 -12.09 12.01 -4.49
C ILE A 219 -12.61 11.13 -3.37
N THR A 220 -11.84 10.95 -2.29
CA THR A 220 -12.31 10.18 -1.13
C THR A 220 -13.60 10.76 -0.56
N TRP A 221 -13.62 12.07 -0.30
CA TRP A 221 -14.77 12.76 0.27
C TRP A 221 -16.06 12.60 -0.57
N VAL A 222 -15.94 12.54 -1.90
CA VAL A 222 -17.08 12.34 -2.80
C VAL A 222 -17.47 10.86 -2.93
N SER A 223 -16.55 9.94 -2.66
CA SER A 223 -16.75 8.49 -2.83
C SER A 223 -17.17 7.74 -1.56
N LEU A 224 -17.08 8.39 -0.39
CA LEU A 224 -17.57 7.89 0.90
C LEU A 224 -19.02 8.36 1.12
#